data_AF-A0A1V5WFJ4-F1
#
_entry.id   AF-A0A1V5WFJ4-F1
#
_cell.length_a   1.000
_cell.length_b   1.000
_cell.length_c   1.000
_cell.angle_alpha   90.00
_cell.angle_beta   90.00
_cell.angle_gamma   90.00
#
_symmetry.space_group_name_H-M   'P 1'
#
loop_
_entity.id
_entity.type
_entity.pdbx_description
1 polymer ?
#
loop_
_entity_poly.entity_id
_entity_poly.type
_entity_poly.pdbx_seq_one_letter_code
_entity_poly.pdbx_strand_id
1 'polypeptide(L)'
;MHWILTVPADFSLKELLQRSRWLLLPPFSPCRIPECLERVERLSSGQTTAMNITQTPAGLQIQVELHLNAAEIEELSQKTWRMLRLGETFTPFLERAREDADLQAAIRQGVRFLRGADFFEDLLKALLLAEMPLNNAAQRLAQLVDRLGDPLPANPTRHALPTAGQVLAQEEITQRILGAERGTTILHAARYYQNHDQQLERLLVTLPPLPDLLTQLNQIPGMTHSARAYLLLALGRYECVPTTPDLATRREVARFDQWQPWGGLVYWLEHAPQ
;
A
#
# COMPACT_ATOMS: atom_id res chain seq x y z
N MET A 1 -24.54 -6.40 -1.18
CA MET A 1 -24.78 -5.93 0.20
C MET A 1 -23.92 -4.70 0.50
N HIS A 2 -24.22 -3.94 1.56
CA HIS A 2 -23.38 -2.84 2.01
C HIS A 2 -23.40 -2.70 3.54
N TRP A 3 -22.39 -2.05 4.10
CA TRP A 3 -22.32 -1.64 5.50
C TRP A 3 -21.52 -0.35 5.64
N ILE A 4 -21.62 0.28 6.82
CA ILE A 4 -20.91 1.52 7.13
C ILE A 4 -19.77 1.23 8.09
N LEU A 5 -18.60 1.78 7.78
CA LEU A 5 -17.43 1.79 8.62
C LEU A 5 -17.21 3.21 9.16
N THR A 6 -17.07 3.33 10.47
CA THR A 6 -16.81 4.63 11.12
C THR A 6 -15.43 5.15 10.72
N VAL A 7 -15.26 6.46 10.59
CA VAL A 7 -13.97 7.07 10.27
C VAL A 7 -13.62 8.17 11.28
N PRO A 8 -12.33 8.49 11.45
CA PRO A 8 -11.90 9.69 12.16
C PRO A 8 -12.57 10.96 11.60
N ALA A 9 -12.82 11.94 12.45
CA ALA A 9 -13.49 13.18 12.06
C ALA A 9 -12.70 14.01 11.03
N ASP A 10 -11.38 13.83 10.99
CA ASP A 10 -10.45 14.47 10.06
C ASP A 10 -10.22 13.66 8.77
N PHE A 11 -10.97 12.57 8.55
CA PHE A 11 -10.78 11.71 7.38
C PHE A 11 -11.60 12.16 6.17
N SER A 12 -10.92 12.25 5.02
CA SER A 12 -11.52 12.50 3.71
C SER A 12 -11.00 11.48 2.70
N LEU A 13 -11.90 10.65 2.18
CA LEU A 13 -11.60 9.69 1.10
C LEU A 13 -11.16 10.42 -0.15
N LYS A 14 -11.80 11.55 -0.47
CA LYS A 14 -11.43 12.41 -1.61
C LYS A 14 -9.97 12.84 -1.53
N GLU A 15 -9.57 13.42 -0.40
CA GLU A 15 -8.20 13.91 -0.21
C GLU A 15 -7.20 12.75 -0.25
N LEU A 16 -7.52 11.62 0.39
CA LEU A 16 -6.69 10.42 0.33
C LEU A 16 -6.49 9.95 -1.12
N LEU A 17 -7.57 9.85 -1.91
CA LEU A 17 -7.49 9.40 -3.30
C LEU A 17 -6.72 10.39 -4.18
N GLN A 18 -6.93 11.70 -3.98
CA GLN A 18 -6.17 12.74 -4.67
C GLN A 18 -4.68 12.64 -4.35
N ARG A 19 -4.33 12.49 -3.07
CA ARG A 19 -2.94 12.35 -2.62
C ARG A 19 -2.29 11.04 -3.13
N SER A 20 -3.10 10.00 -3.29
CA SER A 20 -2.64 8.65 -3.64
C SER A 20 -2.73 8.35 -5.13
N ARG A 21 -3.04 9.32 -6.01
CA ARG A 21 -3.22 9.04 -7.45
C ARG A 21 -2.04 8.30 -8.07
N TRP A 22 -0.83 8.61 -7.64
CA TRP A 22 0.40 7.97 -8.10
C TRP A 22 0.69 6.64 -7.41
N LEU A 23 0.06 6.34 -6.28
CA LEU A 23 0.13 5.04 -5.58
C LEU A 23 -1.11 4.18 -5.78
N LEU A 24 -2.03 4.58 -6.66
CA LEU A 24 -3.24 3.83 -6.99
C LEU A 24 -2.90 2.67 -7.95
N LEU A 25 -2.12 1.73 -7.44
CA LEU A 25 -1.64 0.56 -8.18
C LEU A 25 -2.65 -0.61 -8.09
N PRO A 26 -2.72 -1.50 -9.09
CA PRO A 26 -3.55 -2.72 -9.00
C PRO A 26 -3.36 -3.48 -7.66
N PRO A 27 -4.41 -4.13 -7.14
CA PRO A 27 -5.73 -4.35 -7.74
C PRO A 27 -6.73 -3.20 -7.50
N PHE A 28 -6.26 -2.03 -7.06
CA PHE A 28 -7.10 -0.83 -7.05
C PHE A 28 -7.45 -0.40 -8.48
N SER A 29 -8.63 0.17 -8.65
CA SER A 29 -9.06 0.77 -9.91
C SER A 29 -9.75 2.11 -9.64
N PRO A 30 -9.58 3.11 -10.53
CA PRO A 30 -10.38 4.31 -10.46
C PRO A 30 -11.85 3.92 -10.64
N CYS A 31 -12.70 4.43 -9.76
CA CYS A 31 -14.13 4.19 -9.86
C CYS A 31 -14.74 5.01 -10.99
N ARG A 32 -15.89 4.56 -11.51
CA ARG A 32 -16.67 5.31 -12.51
C ARG A 32 -17.29 6.59 -11.93
N ILE A 33 -17.44 6.64 -10.62
CA ILE A 33 -18.00 7.78 -9.87
C ILE A 33 -16.83 8.54 -9.23
N PRO A 34 -16.86 9.89 -9.20
CA PRO A 34 -15.90 10.66 -8.43
C PRO A 34 -15.83 10.19 -6.97
N GLU A 35 -14.66 10.23 -6.36
CA GLU A 35 -14.48 10.01 -4.91
C GLU A 35 -14.87 8.60 -4.42
N CYS A 36 -14.69 7.61 -5.29
CA CYS A 36 -14.93 6.21 -5.03
C CYS A 36 -13.65 5.40 -5.29
N LEU A 37 -13.37 4.44 -4.41
CA LEU A 37 -12.27 3.49 -4.54
C LEU A 37 -12.83 2.12 -4.86
N GLU A 38 -12.44 1.56 -6.01
CA GLU A 38 -12.76 0.17 -6.34
C GLU A 38 -11.54 -0.73 -6.15
N ARG A 39 -11.80 -1.96 -5.73
CA ARG A 39 -10.79 -3.01 -5.64
C ARG A 39 -11.43 -4.38 -5.82
N VAL A 40 -10.70 -5.30 -6.45
CA VAL A 40 -11.02 -6.73 -6.36
C VAL A 40 -10.18 -7.34 -5.25
N GLU A 41 -10.83 -8.05 -4.35
CA GLU A 41 -10.22 -8.61 -3.16
C GLU A 41 -10.53 -10.11 -3.07
N ARG A 42 -9.50 -10.88 -2.71
CA ARG A 42 -9.64 -12.30 -2.38
C ARG A 42 -9.70 -12.44 -0.86
N LEU A 43 -10.77 -13.04 -0.37
CA LEU A 43 -11.00 -13.30 1.04
C LEU A 43 -10.21 -14.51 1.52
N SER A 44 -10.00 -14.61 2.83
CA SER A 44 -9.41 -15.79 3.46
C SER A 44 -10.20 -17.07 3.18
N SER A 45 -11.51 -16.97 2.99
CA SER A 45 -12.41 -18.06 2.57
C SER A 45 -12.16 -18.56 1.14
N GLY A 46 -11.35 -17.84 0.36
CA GLY A 46 -11.11 -18.13 -1.06
C GLY A 46 -12.11 -17.50 -2.02
N GLN A 47 -13.14 -16.81 -1.51
CA GLN A 47 -14.05 -16.04 -2.34
C GLN A 47 -13.36 -14.78 -2.88
N THR A 48 -13.59 -14.46 -4.15
CA THR A 48 -13.12 -13.21 -4.77
C THR A 48 -14.30 -12.28 -5.00
N THR A 49 -14.20 -11.03 -4.54
CA THR A 49 -15.27 -10.04 -4.63
C THR A 49 -14.77 -8.67 -5.05
N ALA A 50 -15.62 -7.88 -5.68
CA ALA A 50 -15.37 -6.47 -5.92
C ALA A 50 -15.94 -5.67 -4.75
N MET A 51 -15.12 -4.78 -4.21
CA MET A 51 -15.51 -3.82 -3.19
C MET A 51 -15.46 -2.40 -3.76
N ASN A 52 -16.54 -1.67 -3.52
CA ASN A 52 -16.65 -0.24 -3.81
C ASN A 52 -16.72 0.50 -2.48
N ILE A 53 -15.77 1.41 -2.25
CA ILE A 53 -15.70 2.23 -1.05
C ILE A 53 -16.04 3.67 -1.43
N THR A 54 -17.03 4.23 -0.74
CA THR A 54 -17.48 5.62 -0.91
C THR A 54 -17.61 6.29 0.45
N GLN A 55 -17.49 7.61 0.51
CA GLN A 55 -17.70 8.36 1.75
C GLN A 55 -19.10 8.99 1.78
N THR A 56 -19.77 8.86 2.92
CA THR A 56 -21.08 9.45 3.22
C THR A 56 -20.99 10.24 4.54
N PRO A 57 -21.98 11.07 4.91
CA PRO A 57 -22.01 11.72 6.22
C PRO A 57 -21.96 10.76 7.42
N ALA A 58 -22.38 9.50 7.24
CA ALA A 58 -22.37 8.49 8.30
C ALA A 58 -21.01 7.75 8.44
N GLY A 59 -20.08 7.95 7.51
CA GLY A 59 -18.81 7.23 7.44
C GLY A 59 -18.54 6.66 6.05
N LEU A 60 -17.70 5.63 5.99
CA LEU A 60 -17.38 4.94 4.74
C LEU A 60 -18.40 3.85 4.46
N GLN A 61 -19.09 3.96 3.33
CA GLN A 61 -19.94 2.90 2.83
C GLN A 61 -19.09 1.93 1.99
N ILE A 62 -19.06 0.67 2.42
CA ILE A 62 -18.44 -0.43 1.71
C ILE A 62 -19.56 -1.24 1.06
N GLN A 63 -19.50 -1.41 -0.26
CA GLN A 63 -20.46 -2.17 -1.03
C GLN A 63 -19.76 -3.32 -1.77
N VAL A 64 -20.34 -4.50 -1.69
CA VAL A 64 -19.90 -5.71 -2.40
C VAL A 64 -21.11 -6.40 -3.03
N GLU A 65 -20.90 -7.15 -4.11
CA GLU A 65 -22.00 -7.86 -4.79
C GLU A 65 -22.41 -9.14 -4.05
N LEU A 66 -21.43 -9.86 -3.51
CA LEU A 66 -21.66 -11.15 -2.84
C LEU A 66 -22.36 -10.97 -1.49
N HIS A 67 -23.00 -12.04 -1.01
CA HIS A 67 -23.44 -12.14 0.37
C HIS A 67 -22.29 -12.68 1.21
N LEU A 68 -21.83 -11.88 2.17
CA LEU A 68 -20.71 -12.17 3.04
C LEU A 68 -21.20 -12.58 4.42
N ASN A 69 -20.51 -13.55 5.02
CA ASN A 69 -20.73 -13.88 6.43
C ASN A 69 -20.04 -12.84 7.35
N ALA A 70 -20.26 -12.95 8.66
CA ALA A 70 -19.74 -11.97 9.63
C ALA A 70 -18.20 -11.87 9.62
N ALA A 71 -17.49 -13.00 9.49
CA ALA A 71 -16.03 -13.01 9.47
C ALA A 71 -15.47 -12.36 8.19
N GLU A 72 -16.15 -12.53 7.06
CA GLU A 72 -15.78 -11.91 5.78
C GLU A 72 -16.03 -10.38 5.79
N ILE A 73 -17.12 -9.94 6.43
CA ILE A 73 -17.38 -8.50 6.65
C ILE A 73 -16.29 -7.90 7.54
N GLU A 74 -15.92 -8.60 8.62
CA GLU A 74 -14.86 -8.16 9.52
C GLU A 74 -13.51 -8.08 8.78
N GLU A 75 -13.15 -9.11 8.01
CA GLU A 75 -11.94 -9.13 7.19
C GLU A 75 -11.87 -7.92 6.24
N LEU A 76 -12.91 -7.67 5.45
CA LEU A 76 -12.94 -6.52 4.54
C LEU A 76 -12.94 -5.18 5.27
N SER A 77 -13.55 -5.11 6.45
CA SER A 77 -13.53 -3.91 7.28
C SER A 77 -12.13 -3.62 7.79
N GLN A 78 -11.40 -4.63 8.28
CA GLN A 78 -10.01 -4.51 8.73
C GLN A 78 -9.07 -4.16 7.57
N LYS A 79 -9.22 -4.81 6.41
CA LYS A 79 -8.47 -4.46 5.19
C LYS A 79 -8.74 -3.02 4.77
N THR A 80 -9.99 -2.57 4.76
CA THR A 80 -10.35 -1.17 4.46
C THR A 80 -9.73 -0.20 5.47
N TRP A 81 -9.80 -0.53 6.76
CA TRP A 81 -9.20 0.26 7.83
C TRP A 81 -7.71 0.43 7.64
N ARG A 82 -7.04 -0.67 7.26
CA ARG A 82 -5.63 -0.67 6.91
C ARG A 82 -5.37 0.20 5.69
N MET A 83 -5.94 -0.14 4.52
CA MET A 83 -5.65 0.52 3.24
C MET A 83 -5.76 2.04 3.34
N LEU A 84 -6.76 2.52 4.08
CA LEU A 84 -7.07 3.95 4.23
C LEU A 84 -6.40 4.63 5.44
N ARG A 85 -5.58 3.90 6.21
CA ARG A 85 -4.85 4.40 7.40
C ARG A 85 -5.75 5.04 8.46
N LEU A 86 -6.92 4.44 8.69
CA LEU A 86 -7.92 5.02 9.59
C LEU A 86 -7.51 4.96 11.06
N GLY A 87 -6.58 4.07 11.41
CA GLY A 87 -6.01 3.97 12.77
C GLY A 87 -4.84 4.90 13.03
N GLU A 88 -4.35 5.63 12.04
CA GLU A 88 -3.17 6.48 12.17
C GLU A 88 -3.57 7.91 12.57
N THR A 89 -2.89 8.42 13.61
CA THR A 89 -3.00 9.82 14.03
C THR A 89 -1.80 10.62 13.51
N PHE A 90 -2.11 11.72 12.82
CA PHE A 90 -1.12 12.65 12.31
C PHE A 90 -1.07 13.95 13.12
N THR A 91 -1.77 14.03 14.25
CA THR A 91 -1.84 15.24 15.07
C THR A 91 -0.45 15.80 15.41
N PRO A 92 0.52 15.01 15.89
CA PRO A 92 1.85 15.55 16.22
C PRO A 92 2.61 16.09 14.99
N PHE A 93 2.42 15.44 13.83
CA PHE A 93 3.00 15.91 12.58
C PHE A 93 2.35 17.22 12.14
N LEU A 94 1.02 17.28 12.13
CA LEU A 94 0.25 18.43 11.67
C LEU A 94 0.46 19.67 12.54
N GLU A 95 0.60 19.50 13.86
CA GLU A 95 0.94 20.60 14.77
C GLU A 95 2.27 21.24 14.39
N ARG A 96 3.30 20.42 14.17
CA ARG A 96 4.63 20.88 13.74
C ARG A 96 4.62 21.46 12.32
N ALA A 97 3.95 20.81 11.38
CA ALA A 97 3.93 21.21 9.98
C ALA A 97 3.20 22.54 9.73
N ARG A 98 2.28 22.95 10.63
CA ARG A 98 1.60 24.25 10.54
C ARG A 98 2.52 25.44 10.80
N GLU A 99 3.63 25.23 11.50
CA GLU A 99 4.61 26.29 11.79
C GLU A 99 5.54 26.54 10.60
N ASP A 100 5.56 25.62 9.61
CA ASP A 100 6.40 25.70 8.41
C ASP A 100 5.57 26.16 7.19
N ALA A 101 5.95 27.30 6.62
CA ALA A 101 5.21 27.92 5.52
C ALA A 101 5.20 27.07 4.24
N ASP A 102 6.27 26.30 3.98
CA ASP A 102 6.39 25.47 2.78
C ASP A 102 5.49 24.23 2.88
N LEU A 103 5.38 23.64 4.08
CA LEU A 103 4.50 22.49 4.32
C LEU A 103 3.02 22.83 4.43
N GLN A 104 2.64 24.07 4.77
CA GLN A 104 1.24 24.46 4.88
C GLN A 104 0.44 24.23 3.59
N ALA A 105 1.06 24.41 2.42
CA ALA A 105 0.42 24.12 1.14
C ALA A 105 0.23 22.61 0.94
N ALA A 106 1.25 21.82 1.29
CA ALA A 106 1.22 20.37 1.17
C ALA A 106 0.14 19.77 2.07
N ILE A 107 0.11 20.09 3.37
CA ILE A 107 -0.82 19.45 4.32
C ILE A 107 -2.30 19.79 4.07
N ARG A 108 -2.60 20.89 3.35
CA ARG A 108 -3.97 21.28 2.99
C ARG A 108 -4.69 20.30 2.07
N GLN A 109 -3.94 19.45 1.35
CA GLN A 109 -4.53 18.43 0.47
C GLN A 109 -4.55 17.04 1.14
N GLY A 110 -4.42 16.99 2.47
CA GLY A 110 -4.39 15.77 3.28
C GLY A 110 -3.00 15.12 3.35
N VAL A 111 -2.79 14.31 4.39
CA VAL A 111 -1.48 13.68 4.69
C VAL A 111 -1.48 12.15 4.55
N ARG A 112 -2.65 11.55 4.33
CA ARG A 112 -2.81 10.10 4.24
C ARG A 112 -2.58 9.62 2.80
N PHE A 113 -1.85 8.51 2.68
CA PHE A 113 -1.63 7.81 1.41
C PHE A 113 -2.26 6.42 1.47
N LEU A 114 -2.78 5.94 0.35
CA LEU A 114 -3.28 4.58 0.20
C LEU A 114 -2.12 3.58 0.37
N ARG A 115 -2.40 2.47 1.05
CA ARG A 115 -1.50 1.31 1.14
C ARG A 115 -2.22 0.01 0.77
N GLY A 116 -1.48 -1.09 0.71
CA GLY A 116 -2.01 -2.43 0.44
C GLY A 116 -2.94 -2.96 1.53
N ALA A 117 -3.66 -4.02 1.18
CA ALA A 117 -4.61 -4.70 2.08
C ALA A 117 -3.91 -5.63 3.08
N ASP A 118 -2.70 -6.08 2.78
CA ASP A 118 -1.88 -6.97 3.61
C ASP A 118 -0.38 -6.65 3.47
N PHE A 119 0.49 -7.37 4.18
CA PHE A 119 1.93 -7.13 4.14
C PHE A 119 2.52 -7.55 2.79
N PHE A 120 2.05 -8.65 2.22
CA PHE A 120 2.58 -9.18 0.97
C PHE A 120 2.37 -8.21 -0.20
N GLU A 121 1.21 -7.56 -0.27
CA GLU A 121 0.92 -6.52 -1.24
C GLU A 121 1.90 -5.35 -1.13
N ASP A 122 2.12 -4.87 0.10
CA ASP A 122 3.03 -3.76 0.34
C ASP A 122 4.48 -4.15 0.03
N LEU A 123 4.88 -5.38 0.34
CA LEU A 123 6.19 -5.92 -0.02
C LEU A 123 6.37 -5.98 -1.54
N LEU A 124 5.40 -6.54 -2.27
CA LEU A 124 5.47 -6.66 -3.72
C LEU A 124 5.55 -5.28 -4.39
N LYS A 125 4.71 -4.33 -3.95
CA LYS A 125 4.74 -2.94 -4.43
C LYS A 125 6.08 -2.28 -4.11
N ALA A 126 6.59 -2.44 -2.90
CA ALA A 126 7.86 -1.84 -2.48
C ALA A 126 9.05 -2.34 -3.31
N LEU A 127 9.13 -3.65 -3.57
CA LEU A 127 10.20 -4.23 -4.38
C LEU A 127 10.14 -3.73 -5.82
N LEU A 128 8.94 -3.65 -6.42
CA LEU A 128 8.79 -3.12 -7.78
C LEU A 128 9.13 -1.62 -7.85
N LEU A 129 8.58 -0.80 -6.95
CA LEU A 129 8.79 0.65 -6.94
C LEU A 129 10.24 1.04 -6.64
N ALA A 130 11.00 0.18 -5.96
CA ALA A 130 12.41 0.42 -5.67
C ALA A 130 13.32 0.22 -6.89
N GLU A 131 12.92 -0.61 -7.84
CA GLU A 131 13.78 -1.04 -8.95
C GLU A 131 13.40 -0.42 -10.30
N MET A 132 12.19 0.15 -10.43
CA MET A 132 11.74 0.71 -11.70
C MET A 132 10.85 1.94 -11.54
N PRO A 133 10.77 2.80 -12.58
CA PRO A 133 9.85 3.94 -12.59
C PRO A 133 8.41 3.52 -12.36
N LEU A 134 7.62 4.39 -11.75
CA LEU A 134 6.24 4.13 -11.34
C LEU A 134 5.37 3.49 -12.44
N ASN A 135 5.40 4.03 -13.65
CA ASN A 135 4.59 3.51 -14.76
C ASN A 135 4.96 2.07 -15.13
N ASN A 136 6.26 1.74 -15.06
CA ASN A 136 6.74 0.38 -15.31
C ASN A 136 6.31 -0.55 -14.16
N ALA A 137 6.45 -0.10 -12.91
CA ALA A 137 6.02 -0.87 -11.74
C ALA A 137 4.52 -1.17 -11.80
N ALA A 138 3.70 -0.17 -12.14
CA ALA A 138 2.27 -0.30 -12.33
C ALA A 138 1.93 -1.31 -13.44
N GLN A 139 2.61 -1.24 -14.59
CA GLN A 139 2.41 -2.16 -15.69
C GLN A 139 2.77 -3.61 -15.31
N ARG A 140 3.90 -3.82 -14.62
CA ARG A 140 4.30 -5.15 -14.16
C ARG A 140 3.35 -5.70 -13.12
N LEU A 141 2.92 -4.87 -12.16
CA LEU A 141 1.95 -5.27 -11.16
C LEU A 141 0.60 -5.63 -11.80
N ALA A 142 0.13 -4.85 -12.77
CA ALA A 142 -1.07 -5.18 -13.54
C ALA A 142 -0.95 -6.55 -14.22
N GLN A 143 0.18 -6.83 -14.87
CA GLN A 143 0.43 -8.13 -15.49
C GLN A 143 0.45 -9.28 -14.47
N LEU A 144 1.02 -9.07 -13.28
CA LEU A 144 0.98 -10.08 -12.21
C LEU A 144 -0.46 -10.31 -11.73
N VAL A 145 -1.22 -9.25 -11.49
CA VAL A 145 -2.64 -9.31 -11.09
C VAL A 145 -3.46 -10.07 -12.14
N ASP A 146 -3.37 -9.67 -13.41
CA ASP A 146 -4.16 -10.24 -14.50
C ASP A 146 -3.81 -11.70 -14.81
N ARG A 147 -2.57 -12.14 -14.52
CA ARG A 147 -2.10 -13.49 -14.87
C ARG A 147 -2.13 -14.48 -13.72
N LEU A 148 -1.98 -13.99 -12.49
CA LEU A 148 -1.74 -14.83 -11.32
C LEU A 148 -2.80 -14.68 -10.24
N GLY A 149 -3.55 -13.56 -10.24
CA GLY A 149 -4.60 -13.29 -9.28
C GLY A 149 -5.86 -14.11 -9.54
N ASP A 150 -6.67 -14.33 -8.50
CA ASP A 150 -7.96 -14.98 -8.67
C ASP A 150 -8.94 -14.03 -9.40
N PRO A 151 -9.65 -14.50 -10.45
CA PRO A 151 -10.58 -13.68 -11.19
C PRO A 151 -11.82 -13.36 -10.34
N LEU A 152 -12.37 -12.17 -10.53
CA LEU A 152 -13.69 -11.80 -10.03
C LEU A 152 -14.75 -12.61 -10.79
N PRO A 153 -15.59 -13.43 -10.12
CA PRO A 153 -16.57 -14.28 -10.81
C PRO A 153 -17.52 -13.51 -11.74
N ALA A 154 -17.97 -12.32 -11.32
CA ALA A 154 -18.88 -11.48 -12.10
C ALA A 154 -18.21 -10.78 -13.30
N ASN A 155 -16.87 -10.64 -13.27
CA ASN A 155 -16.11 -10.09 -14.38
C ASN A 155 -14.69 -10.68 -14.38
N PRO A 156 -14.47 -11.81 -15.08
CA PRO A 156 -13.18 -12.52 -15.08
C PRO A 156 -12.00 -11.76 -15.70
N THR A 157 -12.21 -10.55 -16.21
CA THR A 157 -11.12 -9.67 -16.66
C THR A 157 -10.49 -8.88 -15.51
N ARG A 158 -11.15 -8.80 -14.35
CA ARG A 158 -10.63 -8.18 -13.14
C ARG A 158 -10.19 -9.25 -12.17
N HIS A 159 -9.05 -9.06 -11.53
CA HIS A 159 -8.44 -10.04 -10.65
C HIS A 159 -8.05 -9.41 -9.31
N ALA A 160 -8.06 -10.22 -8.25
CA ALA A 160 -7.46 -9.85 -6.98
C ALA A 160 -5.93 -9.80 -7.09
N LEU A 161 -5.26 -9.21 -6.10
CA LEU A 161 -3.81 -9.37 -5.98
C LEU A 161 -3.47 -10.86 -5.84
N PRO A 162 -2.44 -11.40 -6.53
CA PRO A 162 -1.99 -12.76 -6.31
C PRO A 162 -1.42 -12.91 -4.90
N THR A 163 -1.74 -14.04 -4.27
CA THR A 163 -1.09 -14.49 -3.04
C THR A 163 0.36 -14.87 -3.31
N ALA A 164 1.21 -14.88 -2.27
CA ALA A 164 2.57 -15.39 -2.38
C ALA A 164 2.61 -16.82 -2.94
N GLY A 165 1.66 -17.67 -2.54
CA GLY A 165 1.51 -19.04 -3.05
C GLY A 165 1.25 -19.08 -4.56
N GLN A 166 0.39 -18.21 -5.09
CA GLN A 166 0.13 -18.10 -6.54
C GLN A 166 1.37 -17.63 -7.32
N VAL A 167 2.10 -16.64 -6.79
CA VAL A 167 3.35 -16.15 -7.38
C VAL A 167 4.39 -17.27 -7.49
N LEU A 168 4.52 -18.08 -6.44
CA LEU A 168 5.45 -19.20 -6.35
C LEU A 168 5.05 -20.38 -7.22
N ALA A 169 3.76 -20.71 -7.27
CA ALA A 169 3.24 -21.79 -8.11
C ALA A 169 3.39 -21.51 -9.61
N GLN A 170 3.52 -20.24 -9.99
CA GLN A 170 3.64 -19.77 -11.36
C GLN A 170 5.00 -19.12 -11.65
N GLU A 171 6.07 -19.71 -11.13
CA GLU A 171 7.46 -19.21 -11.24
C GLU A 171 7.83 -18.77 -12.66
N GLU A 172 7.58 -19.61 -13.68
CA GLU A 172 7.94 -19.30 -15.07
C GLU A 172 7.19 -18.06 -15.59
N ILE A 173 5.90 -17.92 -15.23
CA ILE A 173 5.10 -16.76 -15.62
C ILE A 173 5.60 -15.51 -14.90
N THR A 174 5.89 -15.61 -13.60
CA THR A 174 6.45 -14.54 -12.79
C THR A 174 7.77 -14.04 -13.38
N GLN A 175 8.70 -14.93 -13.72
CA GLN A 175 9.96 -14.60 -14.37
C GLN A 175 9.77 -14.02 -15.77
N ARG A 176 8.78 -14.49 -16.55
CA ARG A 176 8.48 -13.93 -17.87
C ARG A 176 7.96 -12.49 -17.79
N ILE A 177 7.10 -12.20 -16.83
CA ILE A 177 6.54 -10.86 -16.60
C ILE A 177 7.63 -9.89 -16.13
N LEU A 178 8.46 -10.33 -15.17
CA LEU A 178 9.43 -9.47 -14.49
C LEU A 178 10.83 -9.50 -15.12
N GLY A 179 11.14 -10.48 -15.96
CA GLY A 179 12.52 -10.81 -16.34
C GLY A 179 13.21 -11.70 -15.30
N ALA A 180 14.25 -12.41 -15.72
CA ALA A 180 14.87 -13.49 -14.92
C ALA A 180 15.36 -13.04 -13.54
N GLU A 181 16.17 -11.98 -13.47
CA GLU A 181 16.78 -11.51 -12.21
C GLU A 181 15.72 -11.00 -11.21
N ARG A 182 14.84 -10.11 -11.67
CA ARG A 182 13.78 -9.52 -10.83
C ARG A 182 12.73 -10.56 -10.45
N GLY A 183 12.36 -11.44 -11.38
CA GLY A 183 11.48 -12.57 -11.13
C GLY A 183 12.04 -13.47 -10.03
N THR A 184 13.32 -13.82 -10.10
CA THR A 184 14.00 -14.62 -9.07
C THR A 184 13.97 -13.93 -7.70
N THR A 185 14.24 -12.62 -7.65
CA THR A 185 14.18 -11.83 -6.42
C THR A 185 12.79 -11.83 -5.79
N ILE A 186 11.74 -11.59 -6.58
CA ILE A 186 10.34 -11.64 -6.13
C ILE A 186 9.97 -13.05 -5.65
N LEU A 187 10.41 -14.11 -6.34
CA LEU A 187 10.15 -15.48 -5.92
C LEU A 187 10.82 -15.81 -4.59
N HIS A 188 12.07 -15.39 -4.38
CA HIS A 188 12.74 -15.52 -3.09
C HIS A 188 12.03 -14.74 -1.98
N ALA A 189 11.58 -13.51 -2.26
CA ALA A 189 10.82 -12.71 -1.30
C ALA A 189 9.46 -13.35 -0.96
N ALA A 190 8.73 -13.87 -1.95
CA ALA A 190 7.48 -14.58 -1.76
C ALA A 190 7.67 -15.88 -0.96
N ARG A 191 8.78 -16.60 -1.19
CA ARG A 191 9.17 -17.79 -0.41
C ARG A 191 9.48 -17.43 1.03
N TYR A 192 10.26 -16.37 1.25
CA TYR A 192 10.55 -15.87 2.58
C TYR A 192 9.26 -15.48 3.31
N TYR A 193 8.37 -14.72 2.65
CA TYR A 193 7.08 -14.34 3.19
C TYR A 193 6.25 -15.58 3.57
N GLN A 194 6.10 -16.57 2.67
CA GLN A 194 5.30 -17.76 2.98
C GLN A 194 5.83 -18.56 4.19
N ASN A 195 7.14 -18.50 4.45
CA ASN A 195 7.75 -19.17 5.60
C ASN A 195 7.65 -18.37 6.91
N HIS A 196 7.32 -17.07 6.84
CA HIS A 196 7.32 -16.14 7.98
C HIS A 196 6.05 -15.26 8.04
N ASP A 197 4.97 -15.68 7.38
CA ASP A 197 3.75 -14.88 7.17
C ASP A 197 3.16 -14.41 8.50
N GLN A 198 3.04 -15.28 9.49
CA GLN A 198 2.54 -14.95 10.82
C GLN A 198 3.39 -13.86 11.50
N GLN A 199 4.72 -13.89 11.34
CA GLN A 199 5.60 -12.87 11.93
C GLN A 199 5.45 -11.53 11.19
N LEU A 200 5.41 -11.56 9.86
CA LEU A 200 5.36 -10.36 9.03
C LEU A 200 3.99 -9.67 9.11
N GLU A 201 2.90 -10.43 9.07
CA GLU A 201 1.54 -9.89 9.20
C GLU A 201 1.28 -9.29 10.60
N ARG A 202 1.97 -9.78 11.64
CA ARG A 202 1.91 -9.15 12.98
C ARG A 202 2.48 -7.73 13.01
N LEU A 203 3.40 -7.39 12.10
CA LEU A 203 3.94 -6.02 11.99
C LEU A 203 2.86 -5.00 11.61
N LEU A 204 1.75 -5.46 11.01
CA LEU A 204 0.63 -4.58 10.65
C LEU A 204 -0.17 -4.10 11.87
N VAL A 205 -0.08 -4.82 12.98
CA VAL A 205 -0.81 -4.55 14.22
C VAL A 205 0.12 -3.97 15.28
N THR A 206 1.35 -4.47 15.38
CA THR A 206 2.31 -4.04 16.39
C THR A 206 3.70 -3.90 15.78
N LEU A 207 4.18 -2.67 15.75
CA LEU A 207 5.49 -2.34 15.19
C LEU A 207 6.56 -2.34 16.30
N PRO A 208 7.66 -3.09 16.13
CA PRO A 208 8.78 -3.01 17.06
C PRO A 208 9.56 -1.68 16.90
N PRO A 209 10.48 -1.38 17.83
CA PRO A 209 11.42 -0.27 17.68
C PRO A 209 12.11 -0.27 16.32
N LEU A 210 12.47 0.92 15.81
CA LEU A 210 13.02 1.04 14.46
C LEU A 210 14.22 0.12 14.19
N PRO A 211 15.23 0.00 15.07
CA PRO A 211 16.39 -0.86 14.80
C PRO A 211 16.02 -2.33 14.60
N ASP A 212 15.09 -2.83 15.42
CA ASP A 212 14.62 -4.21 15.36
C ASP A 212 13.78 -4.44 14.09
N LEU A 213 12.92 -3.48 13.76
CA LEU A 213 12.14 -3.52 12.52
C LEU A 213 13.05 -3.55 11.30
N LEU A 214 14.05 -2.66 11.23
CA LEU A 214 15.01 -2.61 10.13
C LEU A 214 15.79 -3.93 10.01
N THR A 215 16.17 -4.53 11.15
CA THR A 215 16.86 -5.82 11.18
C THR A 215 15.99 -6.92 10.59
N GLN A 216 14.70 -6.99 10.96
CA GLN A 216 13.76 -7.96 10.41
C GLN A 216 13.51 -7.73 8.91
N LEU A 217 13.25 -6.49 8.48
CA LEU A 217 12.96 -6.21 7.07
C LEU A 217 14.15 -6.50 6.15
N ASN A 218 15.39 -6.27 6.60
CA ASN A 218 16.60 -6.52 5.82
C ASN A 218 16.87 -8.01 5.55
N GLN A 219 16.19 -8.92 6.26
CA GLN A 219 16.27 -10.36 5.98
C GLN A 219 15.45 -10.76 4.75
N ILE A 220 14.51 -9.92 4.31
CA ILE A 220 13.68 -10.19 3.15
C ILE A 220 14.53 -10.04 1.87
N PRO A 221 14.57 -11.05 0.98
CA PRO A 221 15.27 -10.96 -0.29
C PRO A 221 14.83 -9.74 -1.13
N GLY A 222 15.79 -9.04 -1.73
CA GLY A 222 15.53 -7.83 -2.52
C GLY A 222 15.32 -6.55 -1.71
N MET A 223 15.47 -6.58 -0.38
CA MET A 223 15.26 -5.40 0.47
C MET A 223 16.39 -4.37 0.34
N THR A 224 16.35 -3.56 -0.71
CA THR A 224 17.20 -2.38 -0.89
C THR A 224 16.79 -1.24 0.06
N HIS A 225 17.61 -0.19 0.14
CA HIS A 225 17.25 1.00 0.92
C HIS A 225 15.91 1.62 0.47
N SER A 226 15.70 1.73 -0.84
CA SER A 226 14.44 2.26 -1.41
C SER A 226 13.26 1.35 -1.17
N ALA A 227 13.42 0.02 -1.35
CA ALA A 227 12.34 -0.94 -1.07
C ALA A 227 11.91 -0.84 0.41
N ARG A 228 12.89 -0.72 1.31
CA ARG A 228 12.61 -0.56 2.73
C ARG A 228 11.88 0.74 3.04
N ALA A 229 12.24 1.86 2.40
CA ALA A 229 11.54 3.14 2.59
C ALA A 229 10.07 3.06 2.13
N TYR A 230 9.79 2.42 0.98
CA TYR A 230 8.41 2.19 0.52
C TYR A 230 7.63 1.27 1.47
N LEU A 231 8.26 0.20 1.95
CA LEU A 231 7.60 -0.73 2.88
C LEU A 231 7.35 -0.08 4.25
N LEU A 232 8.30 0.69 4.77
CA LEU A 232 8.11 1.46 6.00
C LEU A 232 7.00 2.49 5.87
N LEU A 233 6.93 3.21 4.74
CA LEU A 233 5.81 4.09 4.43
C LEU A 233 4.49 3.32 4.57
N ALA A 234 4.35 2.17 3.92
CA ALA A 234 3.15 1.34 3.99
C ALA A 234 2.84 0.87 5.43
N LEU A 235 3.86 0.57 6.23
CA LEU A 235 3.71 0.23 7.65
C LEU A 235 3.36 1.43 8.55
N GLY A 236 3.33 2.67 8.04
CA GLY A 236 3.08 3.87 8.87
C GLY A 236 4.33 4.33 9.62
N ARG A 237 5.52 4.00 9.10
CA ARG A 237 6.83 4.42 9.59
C ARG A 237 7.44 5.39 8.59
N TYR A 238 7.74 6.59 9.06
CA TYR A 238 8.09 7.73 8.22
C TYR A 238 9.53 8.19 8.43
N GLU A 239 10.34 7.41 9.14
CA GLU A 239 11.71 7.77 9.49
C GLU A 239 12.68 7.67 8.30
N CYS A 240 12.32 6.92 7.26
CA CYS A 240 13.16 6.68 6.09
C CYS A 240 12.66 7.43 4.85
N VAL A 241 13.58 8.11 4.18
CA VAL A 241 13.40 8.72 2.86
C VAL A 241 13.93 7.72 1.82
N PRO A 242 13.22 7.41 0.72
CA PRO A 242 13.74 6.51 -0.32
C PRO A 242 14.98 7.11 -1.00
N THR A 243 15.83 6.28 -1.57
CA THR A 243 16.91 6.74 -2.46
C THR A 243 16.45 6.61 -3.91
N THR A 244 15.86 7.66 -4.48
CA THR A 244 15.52 7.68 -5.91
C THR A 244 16.69 8.24 -6.72
N PRO A 245 16.84 7.91 -8.01
CA PRO A 245 17.81 8.56 -8.89
C PRO A 245 17.65 10.10 -8.92
N ASP A 246 16.43 10.59 -8.68
CA ASP A 246 16.09 12.01 -8.59
C ASP A 246 16.52 12.66 -7.26
N LEU A 247 16.79 11.87 -6.22
CA LEU A 247 17.44 12.29 -4.97
C LEU A 247 18.94 12.08 -5.11
N ALA A 248 19.58 12.93 -5.91
CA ALA A 248 20.94 12.72 -6.37
C ALA A 248 22.01 12.98 -5.30
N THR A 249 21.70 13.62 -4.16
CA THR A 249 22.72 13.99 -3.17
C THR A 249 22.36 13.68 -1.72
N ARG A 250 23.36 13.29 -0.90
CA ARG A 250 23.22 13.17 0.57
C ARG A 250 22.70 14.45 1.22
N ARG A 251 22.95 15.61 0.60
CA ARG A 251 22.52 16.92 1.09
C ARG A 251 21.01 17.14 0.91
N GLU A 252 20.43 16.62 -0.17
CA GLU A 252 18.98 16.64 -0.39
C GLU A 252 18.25 15.75 0.60
N VAL A 253 18.82 14.59 0.95
CA VAL A 253 18.24 13.73 1.99
C VAL A 253 18.33 14.38 3.38
N ALA A 254 19.45 15.04 3.70
CA ALA A 254 19.67 15.69 4.99
C ALA A 254 18.63 16.79 5.31
N ARG A 255 17.98 17.39 4.30
CA ARG A 255 16.92 18.38 4.52
C ARG A 255 15.69 17.78 5.23
N PHE A 256 15.49 16.48 5.13
CA PHE A 256 14.39 15.76 5.77
C PHE A 256 14.75 15.30 7.19
N ASP A 257 16.03 15.31 7.58
CA ASP A 257 16.45 14.90 8.92
C ASP A 257 15.90 15.83 10.01
N GLN A 258 15.72 17.11 9.69
CA GLN A 258 15.08 18.05 10.62
C GLN A 258 13.66 17.60 10.97
N TRP A 259 12.98 16.86 10.08
CA TRP A 259 11.59 16.44 10.24
C TRP A 259 11.40 15.13 10.98
N GLN A 260 12.47 14.46 11.43
CA GLN A 260 12.35 13.18 12.14
C GLN A 260 11.34 13.26 13.32
N PRO A 261 10.49 12.23 13.51
CA PRO A 261 10.43 10.96 12.78
C PRO A 261 9.66 11.00 11.44
N TRP A 262 9.31 12.17 10.93
CA TRP A 262 8.43 12.37 9.76
C TRP A 262 9.17 12.68 8.45
N GLY A 263 10.50 12.52 8.39
CA GLY A 263 11.30 12.92 7.22
C GLY A 263 10.83 12.29 5.91
N GLY A 264 10.52 10.99 5.95
CA GLY A 264 9.90 10.26 4.85
C GLY A 264 8.51 10.82 4.50
N LEU A 265 7.64 11.07 5.48
CA LEU A 265 6.32 11.64 5.22
C LEU A 265 6.41 12.98 4.48
N VAL A 266 7.30 13.87 4.94
CA VAL A 266 7.53 15.17 4.29
C VAL A 266 8.02 14.98 2.86
N TYR A 267 8.99 14.09 2.64
CA TYR A 267 9.43 13.74 1.29
C TYR A 267 8.26 13.32 0.39
N TRP A 268 7.40 12.42 0.86
CA TRP A 268 6.26 11.93 0.08
C TRP A 268 5.22 13.02 -0.20
N LEU A 269 5.01 13.96 0.73
CA LEU A 269 4.08 15.06 0.53
C LEU A 269 4.57 16.06 -0.52
N GLU A 270 5.88 16.30 -0.58
CA GLU A 270 6.49 17.21 -1.54
C GLU A 270 6.66 16.59 -2.94
N HIS A 271 6.85 15.28 -3.03
CA HIS A 271 7.13 14.57 -4.28
C HIS A 271 5.93 13.77 -4.81
N ALA A 272 4.81 13.76 -4.09
CA ALA A 272 3.55 13.31 -4.64
C ALA A 272 3.17 14.24 -5.82
N PRO A 273 3.00 13.73 -7.05
CA PRO A 273 2.50 14.55 -8.15
C PRO A 273 1.15 15.18 -7.77
N GLN A 274 1.07 16.51 -7.94
CA GLN A 274 -0.12 17.32 -7.69
C GLN A 274 -1.18 17.13 -8.78
#